data_AF-A0A1Q7L0T1-F1
#
_entry.id   AF-A0A1Q7L0T1-F1
#
_cell.length_a   1.000
_cell.length_b   1.000
_cell.length_c   1.000
_cell.angle_alpha   90.00
_cell.angle_beta   90.00
_cell.angle_gamma   90.00
#
_symmetry.space_group_name_H-M   'P 1'
#
loop_
_entity.id
_entity.type
_entity.pdbx_description
1 polymer ?
#
loop_
_entity_poly.entity_id
_entity_poly.type
_entity_poly.pdbx_seq_one_letter_code
_entity_poly.pdbx_strand_id
1 'polypeptide(L)'
;MAGVLVRDDNNGRLSLTTTNRASLTYRIGEKESKIIAKGVEILAKMWFELGAKQVICSHRKKPLIKHEDQIKDLKELILSDPSNLLLGAAHPQSGNKIGAEPDKSVVDSNCKVHGFKNLFVCDASVFPTALGVNPQVTVMTVASIIAERIAKNWEKYGKIPIRKSLGETCDISQPMYCLRNNLSDMFDKMETKYGVQMLVNTASETLNETNWNFNPTTLMITNNTHWKGLYPRDSDIPNELTHYAGGFWKRFTKTGSQISGITHPFEAPVFAANKAIDKNLPGFGKVIVLEYIDFPYNGFYDVLKIVDDHTILGKAFMGTPEPGKEMLTFSMSRKYPFEFMTEDDHEMLYSKMKKPTLDLMVGVWDGYLISDSAWTPSTFRLRFYMENGVLKDDYIFGNRFSGAAQVIDKSDHIEMHDVTGSFHDEIRKINENILIGKYYAPASELLKYIPGGISFFHADQFKSRSYLPYVLKRIGEDSAFRGYTTDANK
;
A
#
# COMPACT_ATOMS: atom_id res chain seq x y z
N MET A 1 -16.92 -34.25 27.95
CA MET A 1 -16.36 -32.90 27.69
C MET A 1 -17.53 -31.97 27.45
N ALA A 2 -17.58 -30.83 28.12
CA ALA A 2 -18.59 -29.79 27.92
C ALA A 2 -17.89 -28.43 27.95
N GLY A 3 -18.46 -27.44 27.24
CA GLY A 3 -17.92 -26.08 27.17
C GLY A 3 -18.95 -25.07 27.63
N VAL A 4 -18.46 -23.95 28.17
CA VAL A 4 -19.30 -22.78 28.45
C VAL A 4 -19.28 -21.89 27.21
N LEU A 5 -20.42 -21.75 26.54
CA LEU A 5 -20.58 -20.79 25.45
C LEU A 5 -20.92 -19.43 26.04
N VAL A 6 -20.17 -18.41 25.67
CA VAL A 6 -20.37 -17.04 26.14
C VAL A 6 -20.69 -16.14 24.96
N ARG A 7 -21.77 -15.36 25.10
CA ARG A 7 -22.02 -14.20 24.26
C ARG A 7 -21.18 -13.05 24.82
N ASP A 8 -20.05 -12.81 24.19
CA ASP A 8 -19.13 -11.75 24.54
C ASP A 8 -19.60 -10.38 24.01
N ASP A 9 -19.19 -9.33 24.71
CA ASP A 9 -19.25 -7.95 24.20
C ASP A 9 -18.10 -7.69 23.20
N ASN A 10 -17.98 -6.46 22.72
CA ASN A 10 -17.00 -6.09 21.68
C ASN A 10 -15.57 -5.98 22.22
N ASN A 11 -14.98 -7.12 22.57
CA ASN A 11 -13.72 -7.19 23.30
C ASN A 11 -12.53 -7.64 22.43
N GLY A 12 -12.75 -7.77 21.13
CA GLY A 12 -11.75 -8.20 20.14
C GLY A 12 -11.51 -7.16 19.04
N ARG A 13 -10.30 -7.14 18.50
CA ARG A 13 -9.92 -6.36 17.33
C ARG A 13 -9.02 -7.19 16.42
N LEU A 14 -9.36 -7.21 15.13
CA LEU A 14 -8.50 -7.72 14.06
C LEU A 14 -7.96 -6.54 13.26
N SER A 15 -6.66 -6.50 13.03
CA SER A 15 -6.00 -5.46 12.24
C SER A 15 -4.89 -6.05 11.37
N LEU A 16 -4.46 -5.30 10.35
CA LEU A 16 -3.24 -5.63 9.62
C LEU A 16 -2.02 -5.01 10.32
N THR A 17 -0.90 -5.73 10.31
CA THR A 17 0.42 -5.18 10.65
C THR A 17 0.93 -4.32 9.49
N THR A 18 2.03 -3.59 9.71
CA THR A 18 2.71 -2.82 8.64
C THR A 18 3.18 -3.70 7.49
N THR A 19 3.43 -4.98 7.75
CA THR A 19 3.78 -6.01 6.76
C THR A 19 2.56 -6.77 6.20
N ASN A 20 1.35 -6.20 6.31
CA ASN A 20 0.09 -6.79 5.84
C ASN A 20 -0.26 -8.18 6.41
N ARG A 21 0.26 -8.53 7.59
CA ARG A 21 -0.14 -9.77 8.29
C ARG A 21 -1.32 -9.51 9.22
N ALA A 22 -2.19 -10.49 9.39
CA ALA A 22 -3.29 -10.40 10.34
C ALA A 22 -2.79 -10.41 11.79
N SER A 23 -3.31 -9.50 12.61
CA SER A 23 -3.05 -9.38 14.04
C SER A 23 -4.37 -9.37 14.80
N LEU A 24 -4.53 -10.30 15.75
CA LEU A 24 -5.73 -10.42 16.58
C LEU A 24 -5.41 -10.06 18.03
N THR A 25 -6.19 -9.13 18.59
CA THR A 25 -6.18 -8.80 20.01
C THR A 25 -7.55 -9.15 20.58
N TYR A 26 -7.61 -9.92 21.66
CA TYR A 26 -8.85 -10.22 22.38
C TYR A 26 -8.57 -10.18 23.88
N ARG A 27 -9.44 -9.49 24.63
CA ARG A 27 -9.34 -9.39 26.08
C ARG A 27 -10.64 -9.84 26.73
N ILE A 28 -10.57 -10.73 27.70
CA ILE A 28 -11.77 -11.17 28.41
C ILE A 28 -12.22 -10.04 29.34
N GLY A 29 -13.48 -9.62 29.22
CA GLY A 29 -14.07 -8.63 30.11
C GLY A 29 -14.51 -9.22 31.46
N GLU A 30 -14.83 -8.34 32.40
CA GLU A 30 -15.27 -8.74 33.74
C GLU A 30 -16.60 -9.51 33.69
N LYS A 31 -17.52 -9.06 32.84
CA LYS A 31 -18.81 -9.70 32.59
C LYS A 31 -18.63 -11.13 32.05
N GLU A 32 -17.80 -11.29 31.02
CA GLU A 32 -17.51 -12.60 30.43
C GLU A 32 -16.88 -13.53 31.48
N SER A 33 -15.92 -13.04 32.26
CA SER A 33 -15.27 -13.82 33.32
C SER A 33 -16.26 -14.35 34.36
N LYS A 34 -17.23 -13.51 34.78
CA LYS A 34 -18.30 -13.93 35.70
C LYS A 34 -19.22 -14.99 35.10
N ILE A 35 -19.58 -14.84 33.82
CA ILE A 35 -20.41 -15.83 33.11
C ILE A 35 -19.66 -17.15 32.97
N ILE A 36 -18.38 -17.12 32.60
CA ILE A 36 -17.54 -18.32 32.50
C ILE A 36 -17.44 -19.02 33.85
N ALA A 37 -17.12 -18.29 34.92
CA ALA A 37 -17.02 -18.86 36.27
C ALA A 37 -18.34 -19.51 36.71
N LYS A 38 -19.48 -18.89 36.39
CA LYS A 38 -20.80 -19.46 36.70
C LYS A 38 -21.11 -20.69 35.86
N GLY A 39 -20.80 -20.67 34.56
CA GLY A 39 -20.98 -21.83 33.68
C GLY A 39 -20.13 -23.01 34.10
N VAL A 40 -18.87 -22.78 34.48
CA VAL A 40 -17.98 -23.82 35.01
C VAL A 40 -18.49 -24.40 36.32
N GLU A 41 -19.02 -23.57 37.23
CA GLU A 41 -19.66 -24.03 38.46
C GLU A 41 -20.80 -25.02 38.18
N ILE A 42 -21.70 -24.65 37.26
CA ILE A 42 -22.86 -25.46 36.89
C ILE A 42 -22.40 -26.78 36.25
N LEU A 43 -21.48 -26.70 35.28
CA LEU A 43 -20.95 -27.89 34.61
C LEU A 43 -20.23 -28.82 35.59
N ALA A 44 -19.44 -28.30 36.52
CA ALA A 44 -18.73 -29.12 37.50
C ALA A 44 -19.72 -29.87 38.40
N LYS A 45 -20.76 -29.19 38.93
CA LYS A 45 -21.85 -29.84 39.69
C LYS A 45 -22.52 -30.94 38.88
N MET A 46 -22.92 -30.64 37.64
CA MET A 46 -23.53 -31.62 36.74
C MET A 46 -22.63 -32.86 36.53
N TRP A 47 -21.32 -32.67 36.36
CA TRP A 47 -20.40 -33.80 36.20
C TRP A 47 -20.32 -34.68 37.44
N PHE A 48 -20.26 -34.08 38.64
CA PHE A 48 -20.26 -34.85 39.88
C PHE A 48 -21.56 -35.61 40.10
N GLU A 49 -22.71 -34.98 39.84
CA GLU A 49 -24.03 -35.64 39.88
C GLU A 49 -24.14 -36.81 38.88
N LEU A 50 -23.47 -36.70 37.72
CA LEU A 50 -23.36 -37.79 36.75
C LEU A 50 -22.35 -38.89 37.14
N GLY A 51 -21.73 -38.79 38.31
CA GLY A 51 -20.79 -39.78 38.84
C GLY A 51 -19.32 -39.57 38.42
N ALA A 52 -18.94 -38.39 37.94
CA ALA A 52 -17.54 -38.08 37.65
C ALA A 52 -16.70 -38.13 38.94
N LYS A 53 -15.58 -38.85 38.91
CA LYS A 53 -14.63 -38.91 40.04
C LYS A 53 -13.75 -37.66 40.15
N GLN A 54 -13.55 -36.97 39.03
CA GLN A 54 -12.68 -35.81 38.92
C GLN A 54 -13.20 -34.90 37.80
N VAL A 55 -13.07 -33.59 37.98
CA VAL A 55 -13.38 -32.58 36.97
C VAL A 55 -12.14 -31.72 36.73
N ILE A 56 -11.78 -31.52 35.46
CA ILE A 56 -10.66 -30.68 35.03
C ILE A 56 -11.22 -29.50 34.24
N CYS A 57 -10.75 -28.28 34.53
CA CYS A 57 -11.17 -27.08 33.81
C CYS A 57 -10.11 -26.61 32.80
N SER A 58 -10.57 -26.00 31.70
CA SER A 58 -9.77 -25.41 30.63
C SER A 58 -9.08 -24.11 31.05
N HIS A 59 -8.20 -24.21 32.04
CA HIS A 59 -7.32 -23.14 32.51
C HIS A 59 -5.87 -23.62 32.39
N ARG A 60 -4.90 -22.75 32.10
CA ARG A 60 -3.48 -23.13 31.91
C ARG A 60 -2.87 -23.84 33.12
N LYS A 61 -3.32 -23.51 34.34
CA LYS A 61 -2.95 -24.20 35.59
C LYS A 61 -3.54 -25.61 35.74
N LYS A 62 -4.44 -26.03 34.85
CA LYS A 62 -5.10 -27.35 34.82
C LYS A 62 -5.67 -27.77 36.19
N PRO A 63 -6.54 -26.95 36.81
CA PRO A 63 -7.11 -27.29 38.11
C PRO A 63 -7.92 -28.59 38.02
N LEU A 64 -7.69 -29.48 38.97
CA LEU A 64 -8.36 -30.78 39.10
C LEU A 64 -9.06 -30.82 40.45
N ILE A 65 -10.38 -30.95 40.41
CA ILE A 65 -11.22 -31.08 41.62
C ILE A 65 -11.82 -32.48 41.68
N LYS A 66 -11.96 -33.01 42.91
CA LYS A 66 -12.47 -34.36 43.18
C LYS A 66 -13.81 -34.35 43.92
N HIS A 67 -14.16 -33.21 44.51
CA HIS A 67 -15.36 -33.02 45.32
C HIS A 67 -16.01 -31.66 45.02
N GLU A 68 -17.31 -31.55 45.28
CA GLU A 68 -18.11 -30.35 44.97
C GLU A 68 -17.76 -29.12 45.82
N ASP A 69 -17.29 -29.32 47.05
CA ASP A 69 -16.86 -28.25 47.96
C ASP A 69 -15.65 -27.46 47.41
N GLN A 70 -14.88 -28.07 46.50
CA GLN A 70 -13.74 -27.47 45.80
C GLN A 70 -14.15 -26.58 44.60
N ILE A 71 -15.43 -26.55 44.23
CA ILE A 71 -15.91 -25.74 43.10
C ILE A 71 -15.73 -24.24 43.37
N LYS A 72 -15.77 -23.81 44.65
CA LYS A 72 -15.53 -22.41 45.03
C LYS A 72 -14.12 -21.95 44.65
N ASP A 73 -13.12 -22.79 44.86
CA ASP A 73 -11.71 -22.50 44.57
C ASP A 73 -11.50 -22.41 43.05
N LEU A 74 -12.23 -23.24 42.29
CA LEU A 74 -12.23 -23.19 40.83
C LEU A 74 -12.80 -21.86 40.30
N LYS A 75 -13.89 -21.36 40.90
CA LYS A 75 -14.47 -20.06 40.53
C LYS A 75 -13.54 -18.90 40.85
N GLU A 76 -12.94 -18.92 42.04
CA GLU A 76 -12.00 -17.88 42.47
C GLU A 76 -10.78 -17.84 41.55
N LEU A 77 -10.26 -19.00 41.13
CA LEU A 77 -9.18 -19.08 40.15
C LEU A 77 -9.57 -18.42 38.81
N ILE A 78 -10.77 -18.71 38.28
CA ILE A 78 -11.23 -18.13 37.01
C ILE A 78 -11.38 -16.60 37.11
N LEU A 79 -11.90 -16.11 38.23
CA LEU A 79 -12.13 -14.68 38.45
C LEU A 79 -10.83 -13.90 38.70
N SER A 80 -9.86 -14.52 39.37
CA SER A 80 -8.56 -13.89 39.68
C SER A 80 -7.57 -13.94 38.53
N ASP A 81 -7.70 -14.92 37.61
CA ASP A 81 -6.73 -15.17 36.54
C ASP A 81 -7.38 -15.47 35.17
N PRO A 82 -8.33 -14.63 34.69
CA PRO A 82 -9.11 -14.95 33.49
C PRO A 82 -8.25 -15.04 32.21
N SER A 83 -7.12 -14.32 32.14
CA SER A 83 -6.22 -14.33 30.98
C SER A 83 -5.57 -15.68 30.71
N ASN A 84 -5.54 -16.57 31.70
CA ASN A 84 -5.00 -17.93 31.59
C ASN A 84 -6.06 -18.98 31.23
N LEU A 85 -7.30 -18.58 30.95
CA LEU A 85 -8.31 -19.45 30.37
C LEU A 85 -7.92 -19.88 28.95
N LEU A 86 -8.14 -21.16 28.64
CA LEU A 86 -7.94 -21.70 27.29
C LEU A 86 -9.24 -21.53 26.51
N LEU A 87 -9.34 -20.42 25.79
CA LEU A 87 -10.51 -20.07 24.97
C LEU A 87 -10.33 -20.54 23.53
N GLY A 88 -11.46 -20.87 22.89
CA GLY A 88 -11.56 -21.10 21.46
C GLY A 88 -12.82 -20.44 20.91
N ALA A 89 -12.75 -19.93 19.69
CA ALA A 89 -13.89 -19.37 18.98
C ALA A 89 -13.99 -20.01 17.60
N ALA A 90 -15.14 -20.62 17.29
CA ALA A 90 -15.46 -21.10 15.95
C ALA A 90 -16.23 -20.06 15.13
N HIS A 91 -16.78 -19.03 15.77
CA HIS A 91 -17.74 -18.09 15.18
C HIS A 91 -17.37 -16.61 15.42
N PRO A 92 -16.18 -16.14 15.00
CA PRO A 92 -15.84 -14.73 15.07
C PRO A 92 -16.85 -13.90 14.24
N GLN A 93 -17.31 -12.79 14.80
CA GLN A 93 -18.38 -11.97 14.23
C GLN A 93 -18.22 -10.51 14.67
N SER A 94 -19.03 -9.60 14.10
CA SER A 94 -19.11 -8.19 14.48
C SER A 94 -17.87 -7.31 14.21
N GLY A 95 -16.96 -7.71 13.31
CA GLY A 95 -15.78 -6.92 12.93
C GLY A 95 -16.07 -5.69 12.04
N ASN A 96 -17.16 -5.72 11.27
CA ASN A 96 -17.58 -4.66 10.34
C ASN A 96 -19.04 -4.26 10.61
N LYS A 97 -19.32 -3.90 11.87
CA LYS A 97 -20.69 -3.74 12.40
C LYS A 97 -21.60 -2.91 11.52
N ILE A 98 -22.84 -3.35 11.43
CA ILE A 98 -23.96 -2.60 10.85
C ILE A 98 -24.38 -1.45 11.78
N GLY A 99 -24.67 -0.28 11.22
CA GLY A 99 -25.16 0.86 11.97
C GLY A 99 -25.51 2.06 11.09
N ALA A 100 -26.26 3.00 11.66
CA ALA A 100 -26.66 4.22 10.96
C ALA A 100 -25.55 5.29 10.95
N GLU A 101 -24.65 5.23 11.93
CA GLU A 101 -23.60 6.21 12.19
C GLU A 101 -22.25 5.73 11.62
N PRO A 102 -21.69 6.37 10.57
CA PRO A 102 -20.44 5.93 9.93
C PRO A 102 -19.21 5.93 10.85
N ASP A 103 -19.23 6.73 11.92
CA ASP A 103 -18.17 6.80 12.94
C ASP A 103 -18.21 5.64 13.93
N LYS A 104 -19.33 4.91 14.00
CA LYS A 104 -19.53 3.78 14.93
C LYS A 104 -19.82 2.45 14.23
N SER A 105 -19.86 2.45 12.89
CA SER A 105 -20.22 1.29 12.08
C SER A 105 -19.50 1.32 10.73
N VAL A 106 -19.34 0.15 10.12
CA VAL A 106 -18.65 0.03 8.81
C VAL A 106 -19.66 0.02 7.67
N VAL A 107 -20.84 -0.56 7.90
CA VAL A 107 -21.89 -0.70 6.89
C VAL A 107 -23.22 -0.12 7.35
N ASP A 108 -24.01 0.38 6.39
CA ASP A 108 -25.38 0.81 6.62
C ASP A 108 -26.35 -0.39 6.77
N SER A 109 -27.64 -0.12 7.00
CA SER A 109 -28.69 -1.14 7.14
C SER A 109 -28.92 -2.03 5.90
N ASN A 110 -28.28 -1.70 4.78
CA ASN A 110 -28.24 -2.50 3.56
C ASN A 110 -26.90 -3.21 3.37
N CYS A 111 -26.08 -3.28 4.42
CA CYS A 111 -24.74 -3.88 4.37
C CYS A 111 -23.81 -3.20 3.36
N LYS A 112 -24.12 -1.96 2.94
CA LYS A 112 -23.28 -1.17 2.05
C LYS A 112 -22.26 -0.42 2.90
N VAL A 113 -21.00 -0.48 2.51
CA VAL A 113 -19.92 0.22 3.22
C VAL A 113 -20.15 1.73 3.13
N HIS A 114 -20.07 2.41 4.27
CA HIS A 114 -20.21 3.87 4.33
C HIS A 114 -19.15 4.55 3.45
N GLY A 115 -19.55 5.59 2.72
CA GLY A 115 -18.66 6.29 1.77
C GLY A 115 -18.45 5.60 0.41
N PHE A 116 -18.90 4.35 0.22
CA PHE A 116 -18.80 3.64 -1.05
C PHE A 116 -20.13 3.56 -1.80
N LYS A 117 -20.05 3.60 -3.14
CA LYS A 117 -21.25 3.57 -4.01
C LYS A 117 -21.76 2.14 -4.26
N ASN A 118 -20.86 1.16 -4.35
CA ASN A 118 -21.16 -0.24 -4.73
C ASN A 118 -20.33 -1.30 -3.99
N LEU A 119 -19.85 -0.99 -2.79
CA LEU A 119 -19.15 -1.97 -1.94
C LEU A 119 -20.09 -2.45 -0.82
N PHE A 120 -20.20 -3.76 -0.67
CA PHE A 120 -21.08 -4.40 0.31
C PHE A 120 -20.33 -5.51 1.06
N VAL A 121 -20.66 -5.72 2.34
CA VAL A 121 -20.11 -6.79 3.18
C VAL A 121 -21.27 -7.58 3.76
N CYS A 122 -21.40 -8.87 3.48
CA CYS A 122 -22.60 -9.66 3.81
C CYS A 122 -22.28 -10.97 4.53
N ASP A 123 -21.39 -10.93 5.51
CA ASP A 123 -20.98 -12.09 6.32
C ASP A 123 -21.24 -11.88 7.82
N ALA A 124 -20.72 -12.74 8.69
CA ALA A 124 -20.91 -12.60 10.15
C ALA A 124 -20.27 -11.32 10.73
N SER A 125 -19.37 -10.65 10.02
CA SER A 125 -18.71 -9.44 10.50
C SER A 125 -19.67 -8.27 10.64
N VAL A 126 -20.81 -8.26 9.95
CA VAL A 126 -21.76 -7.13 10.01
C VAL A 126 -22.69 -7.16 11.22
N PHE A 127 -22.72 -8.26 11.97
CA PHE A 127 -23.59 -8.34 13.13
C PHE A 127 -23.27 -7.22 14.13
N PRO A 128 -24.29 -6.56 14.71
CA PRO A 128 -24.04 -5.46 15.64
C PRO A 128 -23.44 -5.94 16.97
N THR A 129 -23.75 -7.19 17.35
CA THR A 129 -23.25 -7.87 18.55
C THR A 129 -23.18 -9.37 18.31
N ALA A 130 -22.44 -10.09 19.16
CA ALA A 130 -22.44 -11.54 19.14
C ALA A 130 -23.85 -12.12 19.34
N LEU A 131 -24.23 -13.14 18.56
CA LEU A 131 -25.55 -13.78 18.64
C LEU A 131 -25.69 -14.74 19.84
N GLY A 132 -24.58 -15.27 20.35
CA GLY A 132 -24.57 -16.30 21.41
C GLY A 132 -25.04 -17.69 20.95
N VAL A 133 -25.26 -17.88 19.65
CA VAL A 133 -25.66 -19.14 19.00
C VAL A 133 -24.91 -19.30 17.67
N ASN A 134 -25.06 -20.46 17.03
CA ASN A 134 -24.42 -20.73 15.73
C ASN A 134 -24.94 -19.75 14.65
N PRO A 135 -24.06 -18.96 14.00
CA PRO A 135 -24.50 -17.85 13.15
C PRO A 135 -24.92 -18.25 11.73
N GLN A 136 -24.77 -19.52 11.34
CA GLN A 136 -24.88 -19.96 9.94
C GLN A 136 -26.18 -19.50 9.27
N VAL A 137 -27.33 -19.80 9.87
CA VAL A 137 -28.64 -19.43 9.28
C VAL A 137 -28.80 -17.91 9.23
N THR A 138 -28.30 -17.19 10.24
CA THR A 138 -28.34 -15.73 10.26
C THR A 138 -27.48 -15.12 9.15
N VAL A 139 -26.27 -15.64 8.93
CA VAL A 139 -25.39 -15.20 7.83
C VAL A 139 -26.07 -15.44 6.48
N MET A 140 -26.58 -16.65 6.25
CA MET A 140 -27.28 -17.00 5.01
C MET A 140 -28.49 -16.08 4.75
N THR A 141 -29.24 -15.77 5.81
CA THR A 141 -30.43 -14.89 5.74
C THR A 141 -30.05 -13.46 5.40
N VAL A 142 -29.06 -12.88 6.10
CA VAL A 142 -28.56 -11.52 5.81
C VAL A 142 -28.04 -11.45 4.39
N ALA A 143 -27.18 -12.38 3.97
CA ALA A 143 -26.63 -12.42 2.63
C ALA A 143 -27.73 -12.51 1.55
N SER A 144 -28.75 -13.34 1.77
CA SER A 144 -29.86 -13.51 0.83
C SER A 144 -30.72 -12.25 0.71
N ILE A 145 -31.06 -11.61 1.82
CA ILE A 145 -31.82 -10.35 1.83
C ILE A 145 -31.05 -9.25 1.09
N ILE A 146 -29.75 -9.11 1.35
CA ILE A 146 -28.94 -8.09 0.70
C ILE A 146 -28.71 -8.40 -0.77
N ALA A 147 -28.46 -9.65 -1.15
CA ALA A 147 -28.35 -10.06 -2.54
C ALA A 147 -29.62 -9.73 -3.33
N GLU A 148 -30.81 -10.00 -2.78
CA GLU A 148 -32.08 -9.64 -3.41
C GLU A 148 -32.22 -8.11 -3.58
N ARG A 149 -31.83 -7.32 -2.57
CA ARG A 149 -31.84 -5.86 -2.64
C ARG A 149 -30.87 -5.33 -3.69
N ILE A 150 -29.67 -5.89 -3.79
CA ILE A 150 -28.66 -5.54 -4.81
C ILE A 150 -29.23 -5.87 -6.19
N ALA A 151 -29.78 -7.07 -6.40
CA ALA A 151 -30.35 -7.49 -7.67
C ALA A 151 -31.49 -6.56 -8.13
N LYS A 152 -32.42 -6.21 -7.23
CA LYS A 152 -33.51 -5.25 -7.53
C LYS A 152 -33.03 -3.85 -7.90
N ASN A 153 -31.83 -3.47 -7.43
CA ASN A 153 -31.24 -2.15 -7.66
C ASN A 153 -29.99 -2.22 -8.56
N TRP A 154 -29.82 -3.29 -9.34
CA TRP A 154 -28.59 -3.52 -10.10
C TRP A 154 -28.27 -2.37 -11.05
N GLU A 155 -29.27 -1.78 -11.71
CA GLU A 155 -29.09 -0.61 -12.58
C GLU A 155 -28.42 0.58 -11.88
N LYS A 156 -28.63 0.74 -10.57
CA LYS A 156 -27.99 1.79 -9.75
C LYS A 156 -26.52 1.47 -9.44
N TYR A 157 -26.19 0.19 -9.24
CA TYR A 157 -24.87 -0.25 -8.77
C TYR A 157 -23.93 -0.71 -9.90
N GLY A 158 -24.49 -1.33 -10.95
CA GLY A 158 -23.77 -1.91 -12.08
C GLY A 158 -23.38 -0.91 -13.17
N LYS A 159 -23.92 0.32 -13.13
CA LYS A 159 -23.57 1.41 -14.06
C LYS A 159 -22.43 2.31 -13.55
N ILE A 160 -21.82 1.98 -12.41
CA ILE A 160 -20.66 2.72 -11.95
C ILE A 160 -19.51 2.39 -12.91
N PRO A 161 -18.93 3.38 -13.60
CA PRO A 161 -17.73 3.14 -14.38
C PRO A 161 -16.73 2.55 -13.42
N ILE A 162 -16.29 1.30 -13.66
CA ILE A 162 -15.07 0.83 -13.05
C ILE A 162 -14.05 1.87 -13.47
N ARG A 163 -13.59 2.72 -12.54
CA ARG A 163 -12.34 3.44 -12.75
C ARG A 163 -11.39 2.29 -13.02
N LYS A 164 -11.02 2.09 -14.30
CA LYS A 164 -9.81 1.34 -14.60
C LYS A 164 -8.78 2.06 -13.76
N SER A 165 -8.39 1.42 -12.66
CA SER A 165 -7.17 1.77 -11.99
C SER A 165 -6.14 1.74 -13.12
N LEU A 166 -5.69 2.92 -13.52
CA LEU A 166 -4.53 3.02 -14.40
C LEU A 166 -3.45 2.29 -13.62
N GLY A 167 -3.06 1.11 -14.09
CA GLY A 167 -2.01 0.37 -13.44
C GLY A 167 -2.36 -0.58 -12.31
N GLU A 168 -3.34 -1.48 -12.48
CA GLU A 168 -3.49 -2.60 -11.53
C GLU A 168 -3.26 -3.98 -12.14
N THR A 169 -3.16 -4.07 -13.46
CA THR A 169 -3.05 -5.37 -14.13
C THR A 169 -1.74 -5.48 -14.88
N CYS A 170 -0.95 -6.49 -14.52
CA CYS A 170 0.18 -6.95 -15.31
C CYS A 170 -0.24 -7.12 -16.78
N ASP A 171 0.35 -6.30 -17.67
CA ASP A 171 0.10 -6.30 -19.10
C ASP A 171 1.37 -5.84 -19.84
N ILE A 172 1.52 -6.19 -21.12
CA ILE A 172 2.73 -5.83 -21.87
C ILE A 172 2.87 -4.34 -22.13
N SER A 173 1.76 -3.60 -22.18
CA SER A 173 1.78 -2.14 -22.26
C SER A 173 2.20 -1.49 -20.94
N GLN A 174 2.17 -2.25 -19.84
CA GLN A 174 2.47 -1.78 -18.49
C GLN A 174 3.14 -2.88 -17.63
N PRO A 175 4.33 -3.38 -18.03
CA PRO A 175 4.96 -4.53 -17.37
C PRO A 175 5.45 -4.22 -15.95
N MET A 176 5.55 -2.94 -15.59
CA MET A 176 5.95 -2.49 -14.25
C MET A 176 4.96 -2.91 -13.15
N TYR A 177 3.73 -3.29 -13.48
CA TYR A 177 2.77 -3.83 -12.50
C TYR A 177 2.88 -5.35 -12.31
N CYS A 178 3.72 -6.03 -13.09
CA CYS A 178 3.84 -7.48 -13.06
C CYS A 178 4.59 -7.99 -11.84
N LEU A 179 4.15 -9.16 -11.35
CA LEU A 179 4.94 -10.00 -10.46
C LEU A 179 6.07 -10.66 -11.25
N ARG A 180 7.11 -11.11 -10.55
CA ARG A 180 8.32 -11.65 -11.16
C ARG A 180 8.04 -12.80 -12.10
N ASN A 181 7.21 -13.75 -11.70
CA ASN A 181 6.88 -14.91 -12.51
C ASN A 181 6.12 -14.51 -13.78
N ASN A 182 5.15 -13.60 -13.68
CA ASN A 182 4.44 -13.09 -14.85
C ASN A 182 5.39 -12.38 -15.81
N LEU A 183 6.28 -11.54 -15.30
CA LEU A 183 7.24 -10.81 -16.12
C LEU A 183 8.25 -11.76 -16.79
N SER A 184 8.70 -12.81 -16.08
CA SER A 184 9.57 -13.84 -16.63
C SER A 184 8.86 -14.63 -17.75
N ASP A 185 7.62 -15.07 -17.52
CA ASP A 185 6.81 -15.75 -18.53
C ASP A 185 6.59 -14.88 -19.77
N MET A 186 6.37 -13.57 -19.58
CA MET A 186 6.24 -12.63 -20.69
C MET A 186 7.55 -12.49 -21.46
N PHE A 187 8.69 -12.37 -20.76
CA PHE A 187 10.00 -12.33 -21.40
C PHE A 187 10.25 -13.58 -22.25
N ASP A 188 9.91 -14.76 -21.75
CA ASP A 188 10.17 -16.03 -22.46
C ASP A 188 9.29 -16.20 -23.71
N LYS A 189 8.05 -15.69 -23.68
CA LYS A 189 7.10 -15.81 -24.82
C LYS A 189 7.31 -14.78 -25.93
N MET A 190 7.89 -13.63 -25.62
CA MET A 190 7.99 -12.54 -26.58
C MET A 190 9.28 -12.56 -27.38
N GLU A 191 9.23 -12.01 -28.59
CA GLU A 191 10.40 -11.75 -29.43
C GLU A 191 10.75 -10.26 -29.41
N THR A 192 12.04 -9.93 -29.55
CA THR A 192 12.45 -8.53 -29.70
C THR A 192 12.01 -7.99 -31.07
N LYS A 193 11.27 -6.88 -31.07
CA LYS A 193 10.81 -6.21 -32.30
C LYS A 193 11.85 -5.26 -32.87
N TYR A 194 12.68 -4.69 -32.01
CA TYR A 194 13.69 -3.70 -32.39
C TYR A 194 15.10 -4.23 -32.06
N GLY A 195 16.09 -3.69 -32.77
CA GLY A 195 17.50 -3.93 -32.50
C GLY A 195 18.11 -2.87 -31.59
N VAL A 196 19.42 -3.00 -31.33
CA VAL A 196 20.17 -2.18 -30.36
C VAL A 196 20.04 -0.66 -30.57
N GLN A 197 19.80 -0.21 -31.80
CA GLN A 197 19.67 1.22 -32.12
C GLN A 197 18.49 1.90 -31.39
N MET A 198 17.45 1.14 -31.01
CA MET A 198 16.29 1.67 -30.28
C MET A 198 16.63 2.09 -28.84
N LEU A 199 17.74 1.60 -28.28
CA LEU A 199 18.19 1.95 -26.94
C LEU A 199 18.61 3.42 -26.81
N VAL A 200 19.08 4.03 -27.89
CA VAL A 200 19.70 5.36 -27.87
C VAL A 200 18.72 6.40 -27.32
N ASN A 201 19.21 7.16 -26.33
CA ASN A 201 18.46 8.24 -25.67
C ASN A 201 18.70 9.59 -26.36
N THR A 202 18.00 10.62 -25.90
CA THR A 202 18.26 11.99 -26.33
C THR A 202 19.70 12.44 -26.00
N ALA A 203 20.26 13.34 -26.81
CA ALA A 203 21.61 13.87 -26.57
C ALA A 203 21.72 14.64 -25.25
N SER A 204 20.65 15.31 -24.82
CA SER A 204 20.61 16.04 -23.55
C SER A 204 20.57 15.07 -22.36
N GLU A 205 21.40 15.34 -21.37
CA GLU A 205 21.45 14.58 -20.10
C GLU A 205 20.42 15.06 -19.08
N THR A 206 19.89 16.27 -19.27
CA THR A 206 18.89 16.88 -18.39
C THR A 206 17.51 16.93 -19.02
N LEU A 207 16.48 16.91 -18.17
CA LEU A 207 15.10 16.99 -18.58
C LEU A 207 14.75 18.39 -19.11
N ASN A 208 14.03 18.42 -20.24
CA ASN A 208 13.54 19.64 -20.88
C ASN A 208 12.34 19.35 -21.79
N GLU A 209 11.73 20.37 -22.37
CA GLU A 209 10.49 20.24 -23.15
C GLU A 209 10.62 19.43 -24.44
N THR A 210 11.84 19.16 -24.92
CA THR A 210 12.07 18.39 -26.15
C THR A 210 12.21 16.89 -25.90
N ASN A 211 12.58 16.50 -24.68
CA ASN A 211 12.81 15.10 -24.30
C ASN A 211 11.84 14.57 -23.24
N TRP A 212 10.90 15.41 -22.82
CA TRP A 212 9.92 15.11 -21.80
C TRP A 212 8.53 15.61 -22.17
N ASN A 213 7.51 14.82 -21.85
CA ASN A 213 6.12 15.21 -22.04
C ASN A 213 5.21 14.56 -21.00
N PHE A 214 4.18 15.28 -20.56
CA PHE A 214 3.10 14.76 -19.74
C PHE A 214 1.75 14.94 -20.43
N ASN A 215 1.00 13.86 -20.55
CA ASN A 215 -0.37 13.90 -21.05
C ASN A 215 -1.36 13.96 -19.88
N PRO A 216 -2.05 15.09 -19.64
CA PRO A 216 -2.94 15.26 -18.48
C PRO A 216 -4.25 14.47 -18.62
N THR A 217 -4.61 14.01 -19.82
CA THR A 217 -5.81 13.22 -20.06
C THR A 217 -5.57 11.74 -19.76
N THR A 218 -4.44 11.20 -20.21
CA THR A 218 -4.09 9.78 -19.99
C THR A 218 -3.24 9.55 -18.75
N LEU A 219 -2.73 10.62 -18.13
CA LEU A 219 -1.79 10.56 -16.99
C LEU A 219 -0.54 9.74 -17.31
N MET A 220 0.01 9.94 -18.50
CA MET A 220 1.22 9.26 -18.95
C MET A 220 2.36 10.27 -19.05
N ILE A 221 3.53 9.86 -18.57
CA ILE A 221 4.78 10.59 -18.69
C ILE A 221 5.61 9.92 -19.79
N THR A 222 6.29 10.71 -20.60
CA THR A 222 7.33 10.24 -21.51
C THR A 222 8.62 10.95 -21.17
N ASN A 223 9.69 10.19 -20.91
CA ASN A 223 11.01 10.68 -20.55
C ASN A 223 12.05 9.92 -21.38
N ASN A 224 12.76 10.64 -22.26
CA ASN A 224 13.77 10.05 -23.14
C ASN A 224 15.22 10.39 -22.73
N THR A 225 15.44 10.87 -21.50
CA THR A 225 16.80 11.05 -20.96
C THR A 225 17.47 9.72 -20.62
N HIS A 226 16.69 8.72 -20.22
CA HIS A 226 17.17 7.38 -19.90
C HIS A 226 16.03 6.38 -20.03
N TRP A 227 16.37 5.09 -20.03
CA TRP A 227 15.42 4.00 -19.78
C TRP A 227 15.27 3.79 -18.30
N LYS A 228 14.07 4.04 -17.76
CA LYS A 228 13.76 3.82 -16.34
C LYS A 228 13.55 2.34 -16.08
N GLY A 229 14.40 1.75 -15.26
CA GLY A 229 14.37 0.35 -14.85
C GLY A 229 13.50 0.13 -13.60
N LEU A 230 12.61 -0.85 -13.68
CA LEU A 230 11.62 -1.16 -12.67
C LEU A 230 11.66 -2.65 -12.36
N TYR A 231 11.81 -2.98 -11.08
CA TYR A 231 11.73 -4.36 -10.61
C TYR A 231 10.28 -4.82 -10.44
N PRO A 232 10.02 -6.13 -10.53
CA PRO A 232 8.72 -6.71 -10.20
C PRO A 232 8.23 -6.31 -8.80
N ARG A 233 6.92 -6.22 -8.65
CA ARG A 233 6.25 -5.79 -7.40
C ARG A 233 6.52 -6.67 -6.17
N ASP A 234 6.83 -7.94 -6.40
CA ASP A 234 7.16 -8.95 -5.39
C ASP A 234 8.65 -9.22 -5.30
N SER A 235 9.49 -8.31 -5.82
CA SER A 235 10.94 -8.47 -5.73
C SER A 235 11.39 -8.44 -4.28
N ASP A 236 11.64 -9.63 -3.75
CA ASP A 236 12.06 -9.91 -2.38
C ASP A 236 13.57 -9.60 -2.23
N ILE A 237 13.96 -8.36 -2.56
CA ILE A 237 15.26 -7.83 -2.13
C ILE A 237 15.10 -7.57 -0.62
N PRO A 238 15.97 -8.08 0.27
CA PRO A 238 15.59 -8.54 1.62
C PRO A 238 15.11 -7.50 2.65
N ASN A 239 14.72 -6.29 2.27
CA ASN A 239 14.09 -5.29 3.13
C ASN A 239 13.17 -4.37 2.30
N GLU A 240 12.03 -3.93 2.85
CA GLU A 240 11.14 -2.95 2.22
C GLU A 240 11.87 -1.64 1.85
N LEU A 241 12.93 -1.26 2.58
CA LEU A 241 13.79 -0.12 2.24
C LEU A 241 14.55 -0.30 0.91
N THR A 242 14.93 -1.52 0.54
CA THR A 242 15.60 -1.80 -0.73
C THR A 242 14.63 -1.80 -1.93
N HIS A 243 13.31 -1.94 -1.71
CA HIS A 243 12.34 -1.82 -2.80
C HIS A 243 12.26 -0.38 -3.33
N TYR A 244 12.36 0.61 -2.44
CA TYR A 244 12.33 2.04 -2.78
C TYR A 244 13.71 2.65 -3.07
N ALA A 245 14.78 1.86 -2.93
CA ALA A 245 16.18 2.26 -3.15
C ALA A 245 16.93 1.33 -4.12
N GLY A 246 16.20 0.58 -4.95
CA GLY A 246 16.74 -0.47 -5.80
C GLY A 246 16.61 -0.22 -7.30
N GLY A 247 15.73 0.69 -7.71
CA GLY A 247 15.52 1.05 -9.10
C GLY A 247 16.80 1.54 -9.75
N PHE A 248 16.80 1.53 -11.08
CA PHE A 248 17.96 1.96 -11.84
C PHE A 248 17.52 2.65 -13.11
N TRP A 249 18.42 3.39 -13.72
CA TRP A 249 18.27 3.83 -15.09
C TRP A 249 19.42 3.34 -15.94
N LYS A 250 19.13 3.20 -17.24
CA LYS A 250 20.15 2.95 -18.25
C LYS A 250 20.10 4.03 -19.31
N ARG A 251 21.24 4.64 -19.59
CA ARG A 251 21.37 5.66 -20.63
C ARG A 251 22.32 5.17 -21.70
N PHE A 252 21.92 5.33 -22.96
CA PHE A 252 22.67 4.83 -24.11
C PHE A 252 22.98 5.95 -25.10
N THR A 253 24.21 5.93 -25.60
CA THR A 253 24.71 6.83 -26.63
C THR A 253 25.29 6.03 -27.79
N LYS A 254 25.37 6.67 -28.96
CA LYS A 254 25.90 6.07 -30.18
C LYS A 254 27.18 6.77 -30.59
N THR A 255 28.26 6.01 -30.75
CA THR A 255 29.54 6.50 -31.29
C THR A 255 29.90 5.63 -32.49
N GLY A 256 29.76 6.18 -33.70
CA GLY A 256 29.90 5.41 -34.94
C GLY A 256 28.83 4.33 -35.06
N SER A 257 29.23 3.06 -35.20
CA SER A 257 28.32 1.90 -35.22
C SER A 257 28.05 1.30 -33.84
N GLN A 258 28.80 1.71 -32.81
CA GLN A 258 28.75 1.12 -31.48
C GLN A 258 27.73 1.84 -30.59
N ILE A 259 26.95 1.05 -29.84
CA ILE A 259 26.08 1.53 -28.77
C ILE A 259 26.74 1.24 -27.42
N SER A 260 27.02 2.31 -26.68
CA SER A 260 27.56 2.24 -25.33
C SER A 260 26.53 2.79 -24.36
N GLY A 261 26.58 2.36 -23.11
CA GLY A 261 25.67 2.88 -22.10
C GLY A 261 26.26 2.87 -20.71
N ILE A 262 25.49 3.45 -19.79
CA ILE A 262 25.75 3.50 -18.36
C ILE A 262 24.50 2.98 -17.67
N THR A 263 24.70 2.04 -16.74
CA THR A 263 23.65 1.61 -15.79
C THR A 263 23.96 2.25 -14.45
N HIS A 264 22.96 2.88 -13.85
CA HIS A 264 23.07 3.58 -12.58
C HIS A 264 21.85 3.28 -11.72
N PRO A 265 22.01 2.64 -10.55
CA PRO A 265 20.97 2.64 -9.53
C PRO A 265 20.67 4.07 -9.09
N PHE A 266 19.40 4.46 -8.97
CA PHE A 266 19.04 5.86 -8.68
C PHE A 266 19.67 6.37 -7.38
N GLU A 267 19.75 5.51 -6.37
CA GLU A 267 20.12 5.90 -5.01
C GLU A 267 21.56 5.51 -4.61
N ALA A 268 22.38 5.03 -5.56
CA ALA A 268 23.76 4.62 -5.30
C ALA A 268 24.76 5.31 -6.24
N PRO A 269 25.93 5.76 -5.78
CA PRO A 269 26.94 6.41 -6.62
C PRO A 269 27.71 5.39 -7.49
N VAL A 270 26.99 4.57 -8.24
CA VAL A 270 27.50 3.48 -9.07
C VAL A 270 27.21 3.78 -10.53
N PHE A 271 28.25 3.94 -11.34
CA PHE A 271 28.11 4.14 -12.79
C PHE A 271 28.79 2.98 -13.51
N ALA A 272 28.02 1.97 -13.89
CA ALA A 272 28.55 0.78 -14.52
C ALA A 272 28.47 0.91 -16.05
N ALA A 273 29.59 1.16 -16.70
CA ALA A 273 29.62 1.26 -18.15
C ALA A 273 29.36 -0.10 -18.79
N ASN A 274 28.72 -0.07 -19.95
CA ASN A 274 28.30 -1.26 -20.67
C ASN A 274 28.28 -1.03 -22.19
N LYS A 275 28.25 -2.14 -22.93
CA LYS A 275 28.12 -2.18 -24.39
C LYS A 275 26.93 -3.03 -24.75
N ALA A 276 26.12 -2.54 -25.68
CA ALA A 276 24.93 -3.26 -26.14
C ALA A 276 25.15 -3.79 -27.57
N ILE A 277 24.78 -5.04 -27.80
CA ILE A 277 24.93 -5.70 -29.11
C ILE A 277 23.72 -6.58 -29.41
N ASP A 278 23.28 -6.61 -30.68
CA ASP A 278 22.31 -7.59 -31.16
C ASP A 278 22.98 -8.97 -31.24
N LYS A 279 22.39 -9.99 -30.60
CA LYS A 279 22.93 -11.36 -30.56
C LYS A 279 21.80 -12.39 -30.69
N ASN A 280 22.08 -13.52 -31.31
CA ASN A 280 21.21 -14.70 -31.23
C ASN A 280 21.75 -15.61 -30.12
N LEU A 281 21.01 -15.75 -29.03
CA LEU A 281 21.44 -16.45 -27.83
C LEU A 281 20.67 -17.76 -27.67
N PRO A 282 21.33 -18.92 -27.48
CA PRO A 282 20.65 -20.20 -27.27
C PRO A 282 19.62 -20.12 -26.14
N GLY A 283 18.42 -20.63 -26.38
CA GLY A 283 17.30 -20.59 -25.43
C GLY A 283 16.50 -19.27 -25.42
N PHE A 284 17.07 -18.17 -25.92
CA PHE A 284 16.42 -16.85 -25.91
C PHE A 284 16.09 -16.30 -27.30
N GLY A 285 16.73 -16.83 -28.35
CA GLY A 285 16.57 -16.36 -29.73
C GLY A 285 17.25 -15.00 -29.94
N LYS A 286 16.66 -14.16 -30.79
CA LYS A 286 17.17 -12.81 -31.07
C LYS A 286 16.92 -11.91 -29.85
N VAL A 287 18.00 -11.35 -29.33
CA VAL A 287 18.02 -10.50 -28.13
C VAL A 287 19.06 -9.39 -28.27
N ILE A 288 19.01 -8.40 -27.39
CA ILE A 288 20.10 -7.46 -27.17
C ILE A 288 20.84 -7.92 -25.93
N VAL A 289 22.15 -8.14 -26.03
CA VAL A 289 23.01 -8.45 -24.88
C VAL A 289 23.72 -7.18 -24.45
N LEU A 290 23.64 -6.90 -23.15
CA LEU A 290 24.28 -5.78 -22.50
C LEU A 290 25.45 -6.28 -21.64
N GLU A 291 26.68 -6.07 -22.09
CA GLU A 291 27.89 -6.52 -21.39
C GLU A 291 28.47 -5.36 -20.57
N TYR A 292 28.65 -5.56 -19.27
CA TYR A 292 29.29 -4.58 -18.40
C TYR A 292 30.82 -4.67 -18.58
N ILE A 293 31.50 -3.52 -18.64
CA ILE A 293 32.92 -3.46 -18.99
C ILE A 293 33.85 -3.17 -17.81
N ASP A 294 33.34 -2.50 -16.78
CA ASP A 294 34.15 -2.05 -15.65
C ASP A 294 34.15 -3.07 -14.51
N PHE A 295 35.30 -3.24 -13.84
CA PHE A 295 35.37 -3.96 -12.57
C PHE A 295 34.62 -3.17 -11.48
N PRO A 296 33.85 -3.82 -10.58
CA PRO A 296 33.65 -5.27 -10.40
C PRO A 296 32.48 -5.86 -11.21
N TYR A 297 31.85 -5.09 -12.10
CA TYR A 297 30.62 -5.46 -12.79
C TYR A 297 30.83 -6.27 -14.07
N ASN A 298 32.05 -6.38 -14.57
CA ASN A 298 32.42 -7.09 -15.80
C ASN A 298 32.10 -8.60 -15.83
N GLY A 299 31.66 -9.20 -14.71
CA GLY A 299 31.11 -10.56 -14.65
C GLY A 299 29.60 -10.66 -14.88
N PHE A 300 28.90 -9.53 -15.05
CA PHE A 300 27.46 -9.45 -15.25
C PHE A 300 27.11 -9.10 -16.70
N TYR A 301 25.92 -9.48 -17.12
CA TYR A 301 25.32 -9.03 -18.38
C TYR A 301 23.79 -9.07 -18.30
N ASP A 302 23.12 -8.26 -19.12
CA ASP A 302 21.68 -8.33 -19.28
C ASP A 302 21.30 -8.88 -20.65
N VAL A 303 20.21 -9.64 -20.68
CA VAL A 303 19.54 -10.08 -21.92
C VAL A 303 18.24 -9.29 -22.02
N LEU A 304 18.10 -8.51 -23.09
CA LEU A 304 17.00 -7.58 -23.29
C LEU A 304 16.17 -7.96 -24.53
N LYS A 305 14.86 -7.75 -24.42
CA LYS A 305 13.90 -7.82 -25.53
C LYS A 305 13.13 -6.51 -25.61
N ILE A 306 13.27 -5.79 -26.72
CA ILE A 306 12.58 -4.52 -26.97
C ILE A 306 11.23 -4.83 -27.63
N VAL A 307 10.15 -4.74 -26.87
CA VAL A 307 8.81 -5.22 -27.27
C VAL A 307 7.97 -4.14 -27.95
N ASP A 308 8.28 -2.88 -27.70
CA ASP A 308 7.80 -1.68 -28.41
C ASP A 308 8.85 -0.54 -28.29
N ASP A 309 8.53 0.65 -28.82
CA ASP A 309 9.44 1.82 -28.83
C ASP A 309 9.68 2.44 -27.44
N HIS A 310 8.91 2.03 -26.43
CA HIS A 310 8.94 2.55 -25.08
C HIS A 310 9.14 1.50 -23.99
N THR A 311 9.14 0.21 -24.31
CA THR A 311 9.10 -0.89 -23.33
C THR A 311 10.15 -1.95 -23.65
N ILE A 312 10.91 -2.33 -22.62
CA ILE A 312 11.92 -3.38 -22.66
C ILE A 312 11.66 -4.37 -21.54
N LEU A 313 11.75 -5.65 -21.85
CA LEU A 313 11.82 -6.73 -20.87
C LEU A 313 13.28 -7.16 -20.72
N GLY A 314 13.74 -7.43 -19.50
CA GLY A 314 15.13 -7.74 -19.21
C GLY A 314 15.31 -8.86 -18.19
N LYS A 315 16.37 -9.65 -18.36
CA LYS A 315 16.91 -10.60 -17.38
C LYS A 315 18.39 -10.34 -17.19
N ALA A 316 18.86 -10.23 -15.95
CA ALA A 316 20.28 -10.03 -15.62
C ALA A 316 20.91 -11.36 -15.21
N PHE A 317 22.16 -11.59 -15.61
CA PHE A 317 22.90 -12.83 -15.41
C PHE A 317 24.31 -12.58 -14.86
N MET A 318 24.89 -13.59 -14.24
CA MET A 318 26.28 -13.61 -13.76
C MET A 318 27.02 -14.90 -14.23
N GLY A 319 28.24 -14.76 -14.74
CA GLY A 319 29.16 -15.88 -15.07
C GLY A 319 29.10 -16.45 -16.50
N THR A 320 29.89 -17.52 -16.77
CA THR A 320 30.04 -18.23 -18.07
C THR A 320 30.08 -19.78 -17.90
N PRO A 321 29.63 -20.62 -18.88
CA PRO A 321 29.12 -20.30 -20.23
C PRO A 321 27.58 -20.17 -20.31
N GLU A 322 27.12 -19.46 -21.35
CA GLU A 322 25.77 -18.90 -21.52
C GLU A 322 24.60 -19.93 -21.58
N PRO A 323 23.43 -19.61 -21.00
CA PRO A 323 23.21 -18.50 -20.07
C PRO A 323 23.80 -18.82 -18.69
N GLY A 324 24.36 -17.80 -18.04
CA GLY A 324 24.92 -17.88 -16.70
C GLY A 324 23.82 -18.03 -15.65
N LYS A 325 24.13 -17.72 -14.39
CA LYS A 325 23.12 -17.74 -13.33
C LYS A 325 22.22 -16.51 -13.45
N GLU A 326 20.91 -16.71 -13.67
CA GLU A 326 19.93 -15.63 -13.63
C GLU A 326 19.90 -15.00 -12.23
N MET A 327 20.07 -13.69 -12.15
CA MET A 327 20.09 -12.91 -10.92
C MET A 327 18.74 -12.25 -10.67
N LEU A 328 18.19 -11.57 -11.69
CA LEU A 328 16.93 -10.83 -11.57
C LEU A 328 16.22 -10.66 -12.92
N THR A 329 14.92 -10.43 -12.84
CA THR A 329 14.04 -10.07 -13.97
C THR A 329 13.57 -8.63 -13.76
N PHE A 330 13.48 -7.85 -14.83
CA PHE A 330 13.08 -6.44 -14.76
C PHE A 330 12.39 -5.99 -16.04
N SER A 331 11.78 -4.81 -15.97
CA SER A 331 11.32 -4.08 -17.15
C SER A 331 12.02 -2.72 -17.21
N MET A 332 12.14 -2.14 -18.39
CA MET A 332 12.51 -0.75 -18.53
C MET A 332 11.51 -0.02 -19.41
N SER A 333 11.27 1.25 -19.10
CA SER A 333 10.37 2.07 -19.90
C SER A 333 10.82 3.52 -20.02
N ARG A 334 10.46 4.14 -21.14
CA ARG A 334 10.52 5.60 -21.37
C ARG A 334 9.15 6.25 -21.34
N LYS A 335 8.09 5.45 -21.20
CA LYS A 335 6.70 5.90 -21.16
C LYS A 335 5.95 5.13 -20.09
N TYR A 336 5.63 5.80 -19.01
CA TYR A 336 5.08 5.16 -17.83
C TYR A 336 3.93 5.97 -17.24
N PRO A 337 3.03 5.33 -16.49
CA PRO A 337 1.95 6.01 -15.80
C PRO A 337 2.47 6.99 -14.77
N PHE A 338 1.64 7.97 -14.46
CA PHE A 338 1.89 9.03 -13.49
C PHE A 338 2.31 8.49 -12.10
N GLU A 339 1.88 7.28 -11.69
CA GLU A 339 2.31 6.69 -10.41
C GLU A 339 3.82 6.35 -10.36
N PHE A 340 4.46 6.20 -11.51
CA PHE A 340 5.87 5.86 -11.66
C PHE A 340 6.69 7.08 -12.10
N MET A 341 6.22 8.30 -11.83
CA MET A 341 7.03 9.49 -12.09
C MET A 341 8.34 9.43 -11.30
N THR A 342 9.42 9.91 -11.90
CA THR A 342 10.64 10.22 -11.14
C THR A 342 10.48 11.55 -10.41
N GLU A 343 11.40 11.85 -9.51
CA GLU A 343 11.52 13.15 -8.87
C GLU A 343 11.73 14.26 -9.89
N ASP A 344 12.60 14.06 -10.89
CA ASP A 344 12.79 15.06 -11.94
C ASP A 344 11.50 15.27 -12.77
N ASP A 345 10.71 14.21 -13.01
CA ASP A 345 9.40 14.33 -13.66
C ASP A 345 8.45 15.16 -12.78
N HIS A 346 8.46 14.92 -11.46
CA HIS A 346 7.69 15.67 -10.49
C HIS A 346 8.10 17.14 -10.48
N GLU A 347 9.40 17.47 -10.47
CA GLU A 347 9.91 18.84 -10.53
C GLU A 347 9.49 19.57 -11.81
N MET A 348 9.61 18.90 -12.96
CA MET A 348 9.17 19.42 -14.25
C MET A 348 7.67 19.72 -14.26
N LEU A 349 6.85 18.88 -13.63
CA LEU A 349 5.42 19.12 -13.48
C LEU A 349 5.13 20.24 -12.49
N TYR A 350 5.68 20.14 -11.28
CA TYR A 350 5.46 21.04 -10.16
C TYR A 350 5.73 22.49 -10.55
N SER A 351 6.84 22.75 -11.24
CA SER A 351 7.20 24.09 -11.72
C SER A 351 6.18 24.71 -12.70
N LYS A 352 5.40 23.90 -13.41
CA LYS A 352 4.42 24.35 -14.41
C LYS A 352 2.99 24.44 -13.87
N MET A 353 2.68 23.72 -12.79
CA MET A 353 1.32 23.63 -12.25
C MET A 353 0.96 24.82 -11.37
N LYS A 354 -0.33 25.14 -11.30
CA LYS A 354 -0.88 26.26 -10.51
C LYS A 354 -1.55 25.76 -9.23
N LYS A 355 -1.77 26.65 -8.26
CA LYS A 355 -2.55 26.32 -7.04
C LYS A 355 -3.98 25.85 -7.38
N PRO A 356 -4.53 24.88 -6.62
CA PRO A 356 -5.95 24.55 -6.69
C PRO A 356 -6.81 25.66 -6.08
N THR A 357 -8.12 25.67 -6.38
CA THR A 357 -9.09 26.47 -5.64
C THR A 357 -9.43 25.78 -4.31
N LEU A 358 -9.81 26.54 -3.29
CA LEU A 358 -10.16 25.98 -1.97
C LEU A 358 -11.33 24.98 -2.06
N ASP A 359 -12.36 25.31 -2.85
CA ASP A 359 -13.51 24.42 -3.06
C ASP A 359 -13.12 23.08 -3.71
N LEU A 360 -12.11 23.09 -4.58
CA LEU A 360 -11.60 21.87 -5.19
C LEU A 360 -10.94 20.98 -4.12
N MET A 361 -10.26 21.55 -3.14
CA MET A 361 -9.56 20.75 -2.14
C MET A 361 -10.51 19.94 -1.27
N VAL A 362 -11.73 20.43 -1.02
CA VAL A 362 -12.72 19.76 -0.16
C VAL A 362 -12.92 18.30 -0.55
N GLY A 363 -12.78 17.39 0.41
CA GLY A 363 -12.88 15.94 0.23
C GLY A 363 -11.71 15.17 0.84
N VAL A 364 -11.65 13.87 0.55
CA VAL A 364 -10.65 12.94 1.11
C VAL A 364 -9.63 12.54 0.05
N TRP A 365 -8.36 12.57 0.44
CA TRP A 365 -7.23 12.36 -0.46
C TRP A 365 -6.22 11.39 0.14
N ASP A 366 -5.80 10.39 -0.64
CA ASP A 366 -4.67 9.54 -0.30
C ASP A 366 -3.38 10.14 -0.88
N GLY A 367 -2.38 10.28 -0.01
CA GLY A 367 -1.04 10.74 -0.31
C GLY A 367 -0.06 9.60 -0.58
N TYR A 368 0.71 9.72 -1.65
CA TYR A 368 1.71 8.76 -2.10
C TYR A 368 3.02 9.50 -2.31
N LEU A 369 4.10 9.03 -1.69
CA LEU A 369 5.43 9.60 -1.88
C LEU A 369 5.95 9.27 -3.28
N ILE A 370 6.64 10.21 -3.93
CA ILE A 370 7.27 9.95 -5.23
C ILE A 370 8.57 9.18 -5.02
N SER A 371 8.75 8.09 -5.76
CA SER A 371 9.98 7.31 -5.76
C SER A 371 10.42 7.01 -7.18
N ASP A 372 11.69 7.27 -7.45
CA ASP A 372 12.32 6.90 -8.71
C ASP A 372 12.29 5.39 -8.96
N SER A 373 12.22 4.60 -7.89
CA SER A 373 12.34 3.14 -7.96
C SER A 373 11.02 2.39 -8.10
N ALA A 374 9.95 2.86 -7.47
CA ALA A 374 8.72 2.09 -7.34
C ALA A 374 7.48 2.94 -7.05
N TRP A 375 6.30 2.35 -7.24
CA TRP A 375 5.06 2.96 -6.74
C TRP A 375 4.96 2.74 -5.22
N THR A 376 4.84 3.84 -4.47
CA THR A 376 4.71 3.79 -3.01
C THR A 376 3.26 3.48 -2.58
N PRO A 377 3.06 2.85 -1.41
CA PRO A 377 1.73 2.74 -0.81
C PRO A 377 1.25 4.12 -0.34
N SER A 378 -0.05 4.22 -0.05
CA SER A 378 -0.56 5.42 0.61
C SER A 378 0.15 5.61 1.95
N THR A 379 0.85 6.73 2.08
CA THR A 379 1.68 7.06 3.24
C THR A 379 0.91 7.92 4.23
N PHE A 380 0.03 8.78 3.73
CA PHE A 380 -0.83 9.63 4.54
C PHE A 380 -2.17 9.86 3.85
N ARG A 381 -3.16 10.30 4.61
CA ARG A 381 -4.49 10.65 4.13
C ARG A 381 -4.88 12.01 4.67
N LEU A 382 -5.37 12.86 3.79
CA LEU A 382 -5.80 14.23 4.11
C LEU A 382 -7.30 14.35 3.91
N ARG A 383 -7.94 15.17 4.73
CA ARG A 383 -9.37 15.46 4.66
C ARG A 383 -9.56 16.96 4.77
N PHE A 384 -9.91 17.56 3.65
CA PHE A 384 -10.22 18.98 3.59
C PHE A 384 -11.71 19.24 3.70
N TYR A 385 -12.09 20.22 4.52
CA TYR A 385 -13.49 20.64 4.70
C TYR A 385 -13.57 22.13 5.01
N MET A 386 -14.71 22.73 4.65
CA MET A 386 -14.98 24.13 4.96
C MET A 386 -15.64 24.25 6.32
N GLU A 387 -15.09 25.10 7.19
CA GLU A 387 -15.72 25.50 8.44
C GLU A 387 -15.68 27.03 8.57
N ASN A 388 -16.86 27.65 8.71
CA ASN A 388 -17.01 29.11 8.81
C ASN A 388 -16.29 29.90 7.68
N GLY A 389 -16.29 29.35 6.45
CA GLY A 389 -15.63 29.97 5.30
C GLY A 389 -14.11 29.79 5.24
N VAL A 390 -13.52 29.04 6.20
CA VAL A 390 -12.10 28.71 6.24
C VAL A 390 -11.92 27.23 5.87
N LEU A 391 -10.97 26.95 4.98
CA LEU A 391 -10.59 25.58 4.66
C LEU A 391 -9.76 25.01 5.81
N LYS A 392 -10.16 23.84 6.31
CA LYS A 392 -9.44 23.07 7.33
C LYS A 392 -8.97 21.75 6.75
N ASP A 393 -7.95 21.18 7.38
CA ASP A 393 -7.39 19.87 7.03
C ASP A 393 -7.22 18.99 8.28
N ASP A 394 -7.74 17.77 8.22
CA ASP A 394 -7.43 16.69 9.15
C ASP A 394 -6.56 15.65 8.43
N TYR A 395 -5.48 15.19 9.05
CA TYR A 395 -4.59 14.19 8.45
C TYR A 395 -4.45 12.93 9.28
N ILE A 396 -4.14 11.82 8.59
CA ILE A 396 -3.63 10.58 9.16
C ILE A 396 -2.31 10.26 8.47
N PHE A 397 -1.25 10.03 9.23
CA PHE A 397 0.06 9.64 8.72
C PHE A 397 0.41 8.22 9.17
N GLY A 398 0.77 7.36 8.22
CA GLY A 398 1.23 5.99 8.45
C GLY A 398 0.24 5.10 9.22
N ASN A 399 -1.06 5.43 9.21
CA ASN A 399 -2.10 4.81 10.03
C ASN A 399 -1.81 4.80 11.55
N ARG A 400 -0.94 5.70 12.02
CA ARG A 400 -0.47 5.74 13.43
C ARG A 400 -0.64 7.11 14.08
N PHE A 401 -0.44 8.17 13.31
CA PHE A 401 -0.54 9.54 13.80
C PHE A 401 -1.69 10.25 13.10
N SER A 402 -2.42 11.07 13.83
CA SER A 402 -3.47 11.92 13.28
C SER A 402 -3.40 13.31 13.90
N GLY A 403 -3.79 14.31 13.15
CA GLY A 403 -3.78 15.69 13.61
C GLY A 403 -4.59 16.59 12.70
N ALA A 404 -4.51 17.89 12.95
CA ALA A 404 -5.08 18.91 12.09
C ALA A 404 -3.98 19.86 11.63
N ALA A 405 -4.13 20.41 10.43
CA ALA A 405 -3.25 21.42 9.88
C ALA A 405 -4.03 22.72 9.59
N GLN A 406 -3.34 23.84 9.76
CA GLN A 406 -3.82 25.14 9.32
C GLN A 406 -3.57 25.29 7.83
N VAL A 407 -4.64 25.48 7.04
CA VAL A 407 -4.53 25.75 5.61
C VAL A 407 -4.35 27.25 5.37
N ILE A 408 -3.33 27.62 4.62
CA ILE A 408 -2.98 29.01 4.30
C ILE A 408 -3.01 29.18 2.77
N ASP A 409 -3.92 30.01 2.28
CA ASP A 409 -4.01 30.34 0.86
C ASP A 409 -2.98 31.42 0.48
N LYS A 410 -1.90 31.03 -0.20
CA LYS A 410 -0.90 31.97 -0.73
C LYS A 410 -1.27 32.36 -2.17
N SER A 411 -0.56 33.33 -2.75
CA SER A 411 -0.87 33.80 -4.10
C SER A 411 -0.65 32.73 -5.18
N ASP A 412 0.35 31.86 -5.02
CA ASP A 412 0.82 30.93 -6.04
C ASP A 412 0.71 29.44 -5.68
N HIS A 413 0.56 29.12 -4.39
CA HIS A 413 0.36 27.77 -3.85
C HIS A 413 -0.53 27.80 -2.60
N ILE A 414 -0.91 26.62 -2.10
CA ILE A 414 -1.58 26.49 -0.79
C ILE A 414 -0.59 25.82 0.16
N GLU A 415 -0.46 26.41 1.35
CA GLU A 415 0.36 25.86 2.42
C GLU A 415 -0.49 25.14 3.47
N MET A 416 0.04 24.08 4.06
CA MET A 416 -0.56 23.43 5.24
C MET A 416 0.46 23.40 6.36
N HIS A 417 0.14 24.01 7.50
CA HIS A 417 1.02 24.09 8.66
C HIS A 417 0.46 23.21 9.76
N ASP A 418 1.18 22.15 10.14
CA ASP A 418 0.76 21.30 11.23
C ASP A 418 1.06 21.94 12.61
N VAL A 419 0.54 21.32 13.68
CA VAL A 419 0.75 21.78 15.07
C VAL A 419 2.21 21.76 15.52
N THR A 420 3.12 21.15 14.77
CA THR A 420 4.55 21.15 15.09
C THR A 420 5.25 22.43 14.62
N GLY A 421 4.60 23.22 13.75
CA GLY A 421 5.08 24.50 13.23
C GLY A 421 6.37 24.44 12.41
N SER A 422 6.93 23.24 12.24
CA SER A 422 8.19 23.00 11.54
C SER A 422 7.95 22.52 10.12
N PHE A 423 6.78 21.96 9.82
CA PHE A 423 6.49 21.41 8.52
C PHE A 423 5.46 22.27 7.78
N HIS A 424 5.70 22.47 6.48
CA HIS A 424 4.68 23.02 5.60
C HIS A 424 4.69 22.33 4.25
N ASP A 425 3.49 22.02 3.79
CA ASP A 425 3.25 21.51 2.45
C ASP A 425 3.10 22.64 1.45
N GLU A 426 3.49 22.43 0.20
CA GLU A 426 3.08 23.29 -0.92
C GLU A 426 2.31 22.43 -1.95
N ILE A 427 1.04 22.77 -2.24
CA ILE A 427 0.16 21.96 -3.11
C ILE A 427 -0.18 22.66 -4.42
N ARG A 428 -0.14 21.89 -5.52
CA ARG A 428 -0.51 22.31 -6.89
C ARG A 428 -1.52 21.37 -7.54
N LYS A 429 -2.32 21.90 -8.47
CA LYS A 429 -3.38 21.19 -9.18
C LYS A 429 -2.85 20.53 -10.46
N ILE A 430 -3.14 19.24 -10.63
CA ILE A 430 -3.08 18.55 -11.92
C ILE A 430 -4.48 18.51 -12.55
N ASN A 431 -5.47 17.97 -11.83
CA ASN A 431 -6.88 17.95 -12.24
C ASN A 431 -7.82 17.87 -11.01
N GLU A 432 -9.11 17.66 -11.24
CA GLU A 432 -10.13 17.60 -10.16
C GLU A 432 -9.93 16.46 -9.15
N ASN A 433 -9.15 15.43 -9.50
CA ASN A 433 -8.94 14.23 -8.68
C ASN A 433 -7.47 13.99 -8.32
N ILE A 434 -6.55 14.85 -8.79
CA ILE A 434 -5.12 14.67 -8.62
C ILE A 434 -4.48 16.03 -8.29
N LEU A 435 -3.78 16.07 -7.16
CA LEU A 435 -2.89 17.16 -6.78
C LEU A 435 -1.47 16.59 -6.64
N ILE A 436 -0.48 17.47 -6.70
CA ILE A 436 0.92 17.18 -6.38
C ILE A 436 1.42 18.17 -5.36
N GLY A 437 2.39 17.77 -4.55
CA GLY A 437 2.92 18.66 -3.54
C GLY A 437 4.32 18.30 -3.08
N LYS A 438 4.86 19.18 -2.25
CA LYS A 438 6.13 19.00 -1.57
C LYS A 438 5.95 19.28 -0.09
N TYR A 439 6.36 18.34 0.74
CA TYR A 439 6.36 18.48 2.19
C TYR A 439 7.72 19.01 2.62
N TYR A 440 7.82 20.22 3.16
CA TYR A 440 9.08 20.84 3.56
C TYR A 440 9.34 20.72 5.06
N ALA A 441 10.61 20.51 5.43
CA ALA A 441 11.10 20.46 6.80
C ALA A 441 12.44 21.22 6.96
N PRO A 442 12.77 21.78 8.14
CA PRO A 442 14.09 22.30 8.46
C PRO A 442 15.15 21.20 8.24
N ALA A 443 16.27 21.54 7.59
CA ALA A 443 17.33 20.57 7.38
C ALA A 443 17.95 20.15 8.73
N SER A 444 17.88 18.86 9.08
CA SER A 444 18.66 18.32 10.19
C SER A 444 20.16 18.33 9.86
N GLU A 445 21.02 18.56 10.87
CA GLU A 445 22.49 18.55 10.73
C GLU A 445 23.04 17.25 10.10
N LEU A 446 22.35 16.12 10.33
CA LEU A 446 22.72 14.80 9.78
C LEU A 446 22.59 14.73 8.25
N LEU A 447 21.74 15.58 7.65
CA LEU A 447 21.36 15.54 6.22
C LEU A 447 22.35 16.26 5.30
N LYS A 448 23.27 17.07 5.83
CA LYS A 448 24.36 17.69 5.05
C LYS A 448 25.31 16.65 4.41
N TYR A 449 25.27 15.40 4.89
CA TYR A 449 26.16 14.31 4.47
C TYR A 449 25.54 13.32 3.47
N ILE A 450 24.30 13.55 3.01
CA ILE A 450 23.63 12.70 2.01
C ILE A 450 23.61 13.46 0.66
N PRO A 451 24.47 13.10 -0.32
CA PRO A 451 24.46 13.73 -1.63
C PRO A 451 23.22 13.30 -2.41
N GLY A 452 22.42 14.25 -2.93
CA GLY A 452 21.34 13.97 -3.89
C GLY A 452 19.97 13.55 -3.30
N GLY A 453 19.92 13.12 -2.04
CA GLY A 453 18.71 12.56 -1.42
C GLY A 453 18.72 11.02 -1.40
N ILE A 454 17.68 10.40 -0.81
CA ILE A 454 17.48 8.94 -0.82
C ILE A 454 15.99 8.69 -1.06
N SER A 455 15.65 8.11 -2.22
CA SER A 455 14.26 7.92 -2.63
C SER A 455 13.49 9.25 -2.48
N PHE A 456 12.25 9.19 -2.01
CA PHE A 456 11.37 10.33 -1.69
C PHE A 456 11.93 11.44 -0.76
N PHE A 457 13.18 11.42 -0.26
CA PHE A 457 13.71 12.41 0.68
C PHE A 457 14.89 13.22 0.12
N HIS A 458 14.73 14.54 0.02
CA HIS A 458 15.75 15.44 -0.57
C HIS A 458 16.16 16.58 0.34
N ALA A 459 17.37 17.10 0.10
CA ALA A 459 17.83 18.38 0.64
C ALA A 459 17.73 19.47 -0.43
N ASP A 460 16.94 20.51 -0.17
CA ASP A 460 16.98 21.77 -0.91
C ASP A 460 18.19 22.59 -0.45
N GLN A 461 19.25 22.54 -1.25
CA GLN A 461 20.51 23.21 -0.98
C GLN A 461 20.40 24.75 -1.00
N PHE A 462 19.40 25.31 -1.68
CA PHE A 462 19.21 26.75 -1.77
C PHE A 462 18.41 27.31 -0.59
N LYS A 463 17.46 26.54 -0.07
CA LYS A 463 16.59 26.96 1.05
C LYS A 463 17.02 26.45 2.42
N SER A 464 18.10 25.66 2.52
CA SER A 464 18.52 24.98 3.77
C SER A 464 17.37 24.16 4.40
N ARG A 465 16.57 23.52 3.54
CA ARG A 465 15.39 22.72 3.90
C ARG A 465 15.52 21.33 3.31
N SER A 466 14.77 20.38 3.84
CA SER A 466 14.53 19.09 3.19
C SER A 466 13.10 19.02 2.69
N TYR A 467 12.86 18.23 1.64
CA TYR A 467 11.50 18.04 1.13
C TYR A 467 11.19 16.60 0.73
N LEU A 468 9.90 16.25 0.80
CA LEU A 468 9.32 15.02 0.28
C LEU A 468 8.33 15.34 -0.84
N PRO A 469 8.57 14.95 -2.11
CA PRO A 469 7.59 15.07 -3.17
C PRO A 469 6.49 14.01 -3.03
N TYR A 470 5.26 14.38 -3.32
CA TYR A 470 4.12 13.47 -3.23
C TYR A 470 2.99 13.80 -4.22
N VAL A 471 2.11 12.82 -4.39
CA VAL A 471 0.85 12.91 -5.12
C VAL A 471 -0.31 12.73 -4.16
N LEU A 472 -1.37 13.53 -4.32
CA LEU A 472 -2.66 13.31 -3.69
C LEU A 472 -3.66 12.80 -4.72
N LYS A 473 -4.27 11.64 -4.45
CA LYS A 473 -5.39 11.09 -5.25
C LYS A 473 -6.68 11.21 -4.45
N ARG A 474 -7.71 11.80 -5.05
CA ARG A 474 -9.03 11.90 -4.43
C ARG A 474 -9.69 10.52 -4.36
N ILE A 475 -10.06 10.10 -3.16
CA ILE A 475 -10.70 8.81 -2.90
C ILE A 475 -12.18 8.93 -2.54
N GLY A 476 -12.66 10.11 -2.16
CA GLY A 476 -14.05 10.28 -1.80
C GLY A 476 -14.43 11.69 -1.40
N GLU A 477 -15.71 11.83 -1.08
CA GLU A 477 -16.28 13.03 -0.48
C GLU A 477 -16.15 12.96 1.05
N ASP A 478 -16.39 14.11 1.68
CA ASP A 478 -16.18 14.38 3.10
C ASP A 478 -16.85 13.38 4.07
N SER A 479 -17.85 12.63 3.62
CA SER A 479 -18.57 11.60 4.40
C SER A 479 -17.75 10.34 4.69
N ALA A 480 -16.70 10.04 3.92
CA ALA A 480 -15.90 8.81 4.07
C ALA A 480 -14.87 8.86 5.22
N PHE A 481 -14.69 10.02 5.87
CA PHE A 481 -13.68 10.25 6.91
C PHE A 481 -14.26 10.62 8.29
N ARG A 482 -15.58 10.79 8.41
CA ARG A 482 -16.22 11.08 9.70
C ARG A 482 -15.98 9.91 10.66
N GLY A 483 -15.09 10.10 11.64
CA GLY A 483 -14.77 9.11 12.67
C GLY A 483 -13.28 8.88 12.95
N TYR A 484 -12.36 9.41 12.14
CA TYR A 484 -10.92 9.26 12.37
C TYR A 484 -10.25 10.41 13.15
N THR A 485 -10.95 11.52 13.36
CA THR A 485 -10.48 12.59 14.24
C THR A 485 -10.83 12.28 15.68
N THR A 486 -9.84 11.89 16.47
CA THR A 486 -9.90 12.12 17.91
C THR A 486 -9.84 13.64 18.11
N ASP A 487 -10.88 14.18 18.74
CA ASP A 487 -10.85 15.50 19.38
C ASP A 487 -9.47 15.68 20.03
N ALA A 488 -8.70 16.71 19.64
CA ALA A 488 -7.37 16.96 20.20
C ALA A 488 -7.39 17.26 21.72
N ASN A 489 -8.58 17.32 22.31
CA ASN A 489 -8.86 17.51 23.73
C ASN A 489 -9.29 16.22 24.47
N LYS A 490 -9.09 15.02 23.91
CA LYS A 490 -9.37 13.74 24.58
C LYS A 490 -8.20 12.77 24.60
#